data_AF-A0A944TN58-F1
#
_entry.id   AF-A0A944TN58-F1
#
_cell.length_a   1.000
_cell.length_b   1.000
_cell.length_c   1.000
_cell.angle_alpha   90.00
_cell.angle_beta   90.00
_cell.angle_gamma   90.00
#
_symmetry.space_group_name_H-M   'P 1'
#
loop_
_entity.id
_entity.type
_entity.pdbx_description
1 polymer ?
#
loop_
_entity_poly.entity_id
_entity_poly.type
_entity_poly.pdbx_seq_one_letter_code
_entity_poly.pdbx_strand_id
1 'polypeptide(L)'
;MSQNINKLIIRHLQYLEQAKQLTCQVLHLSSAEDIDPVFREIENRDRLVQIIRQAQSQIEEAIENLTPDKITRGFVQVVKSWQADTDFWAEKVNEMDMQVVANLEIAKRKTSNEIAQVFSNKSKIKGYNLNDLKK
;
A
#
# COMPACT_ATOMS: atom_id res chain seq x y z
N MET A 1 -26.83 13.02 16.80
CA MET A 1 -25.86 12.05 17.36
C MET A 1 -25.65 10.87 16.40
N SER A 2 -26.65 10.06 16.04
CA SER A 2 -26.50 9.01 15.01
C SER A 2 -26.08 9.55 13.63
N GLN A 3 -26.61 10.71 13.22
CA GLN A 3 -26.18 11.40 12.00
C GLN A 3 -24.70 11.83 12.02
N ASN A 4 -24.09 12.00 13.21
CA ASN A 4 -22.68 12.37 13.32
C ASN A 4 -21.80 11.14 13.07
N ILE A 5 -22.15 9.99 13.67
CA ILE A 5 -21.46 8.72 13.44
C ILE A 5 -21.54 8.30 11.97
N ASN A 6 -22.70 8.45 11.33
CA ASN A 6 -22.83 8.15 9.91
C ASN A 6 -21.91 9.02 9.04
N LYS A 7 -21.72 10.30 9.38
CA LYS A 7 -20.77 11.17 8.67
C LYS A 7 -19.33 10.72 8.88
N LEU A 8 -18.98 10.31 10.10
CA LEU A 8 -17.65 9.76 10.40
C LEU A 8 -17.40 8.47 9.60
N ILE A 9 -18.36 7.55 9.57
CA ILE A 9 -18.31 6.32 8.77
C ILE A 9 -18.14 6.61 7.28
N ILE A 10 -18.95 7.50 6.70
CA ILE A 10 -18.83 7.87 5.28
C ILE A 10 -17.45 8.44 4.98
N ARG A 11 -16.94 9.33 5.84
CA ARG A 11 -15.61 9.92 5.70
C ARG A 11 -14.51 8.86 5.81
N HIS A 12 -14.64 7.92 6.74
CA HIS A 12 -13.72 6.79 6.87
C HIS A 12 -13.69 5.92 5.61
N LEU A 13 -14.86 5.58 5.05
CA LEU A 13 -14.96 4.84 3.79
C LEU A 13 -14.31 5.59 2.62
N GLN A 14 -14.44 6.91 2.56
CA GLN A 14 -13.75 7.73 1.56
C GLN A 14 -12.22 7.67 1.69
N TYR A 15 -11.70 7.59 2.92
CA TYR A 15 -10.27 7.42 3.14
C TYR A 15 -9.79 6.02 2.75
N LEU A 16 -10.58 4.97 3.03
CA LEU A 16 -10.28 3.61 2.58
C LEU A 16 -10.20 3.52 1.04
N GLU A 17 -11.14 4.15 0.33
CA GLU A 17 -11.10 4.18 -1.14
C GLU A 17 -9.87 4.93 -1.68
N GLN A 18 -9.48 6.05 -1.05
CA GLN A 18 -8.23 6.75 -1.41
C GLN A 18 -6.99 5.88 -1.13
N ALA A 19 -6.98 5.13 -0.03
CA ALA A 19 -5.87 4.23 0.29
C ALA A 19 -5.75 3.11 -0.74
N LYS A 20 -6.89 2.54 -1.17
CA LYS A 20 -6.91 1.58 -2.27
C LYS A 20 -6.35 2.18 -3.56
N GLN A 21 -6.75 3.39 -3.92
CA GLN A 21 -6.25 4.05 -5.14
C GLN A 21 -4.72 4.21 -5.10
N LEU A 22 -4.17 4.65 -3.97
CA LEU A 22 -2.73 4.72 -3.75
C LEU A 22 -2.07 3.33 -3.84
N THR A 23 -2.66 2.29 -3.24
CA THR A 23 -2.14 0.92 -3.34
C THR A 23 -2.16 0.41 -4.78
N CYS A 24 -3.21 0.69 -5.56
CA CYS A 24 -3.26 0.36 -6.99
C CYS A 24 -2.17 1.11 -7.79
N GLN A 25 -1.92 2.38 -7.46
CA GLN A 25 -0.87 3.17 -8.09
C GLN A 25 0.53 2.62 -7.75
N VAL A 26 0.78 2.28 -6.48
CA VAL A 26 2.02 1.60 -6.03
C VAL A 26 2.22 0.29 -6.79
N LEU A 27 1.16 -0.51 -6.92
CA LEU A 27 1.21 -1.77 -7.69
C LEU A 27 1.56 -1.51 -9.16
N HIS A 28 0.92 -0.54 -9.81
CA HIS A 28 1.22 -0.17 -11.18
C HIS A 28 2.67 0.30 -11.37
N LEU A 29 3.15 1.21 -10.52
CA LEU A 29 4.52 1.72 -10.55
C LEU A 29 5.54 0.60 -10.30
N SER A 30 5.26 -0.30 -9.35
CA SER A 30 6.12 -1.46 -9.06
C SER A 30 6.26 -2.41 -10.25
N SER A 31 5.24 -2.51 -11.10
CA SER A 31 5.27 -3.32 -12.32
C SER A 31 6.04 -2.67 -13.46
N ALA A 32 6.20 -1.35 -13.42
CA ALA A 32 6.93 -0.57 -14.43
C ALA A 32 8.45 -0.46 -14.15
N GLU A 33 8.94 -1.12 -13.09
CA GLU A 33 10.34 -1.06 -12.61
C GLU A 33 10.84 0.35 -12.24
N ASP A 34 9.95 1.35 -12.10
CA ASP A 34 10.29 2.70 -11.65
C ASP A 34 10.14 2.78 -10.11
N ILE A 35 11.25 2.59 -9.40
CA ILE A 35 11.27 2.35 -7.95
C ILE A 35 11.16 3.65 -7.13
N ASP A 36 11.66 4.79 -7.63
CA ASP A 36 11.64 6.04 -6.86
C ASP A 36 10.21 6.56 -6.62
N PRO A 37 9.30 6.57 -7.61
CA PRO A 37 7.90 6.91 -7.39
C PRO A 37 7.18 5.92 -6.47
N VAL A 38 7.56 4.64 -6.49
CA VAL A 38 6.99 3.62 -5.59
C VAL A 38 7.19 4.02 -4.12
N PHE A 39 8.40 4.44 -3.75
CA PHE A 39 8.68 4.87 -2.36
C PHE A 39 7.83 6.06 -1.95
N ARG A 40 7.71 7.08 -2.82
CA ARG A 40 6.90 8.27 -2.54
C ARG A 40 5.44 7.90 -2.30
N GLU A 41 4.87 7.03 -3.12
CA GLU A 41 3.46 6.64 -2.96
C GLU A 41 3.23 5.72 -1.75
N ILE A 42 4.21 4.90 -1.37
CA ILE A 42 4.17 4.16 -0.10
C ILE A 42 4.15 5.12 1.09
N GLU A 43 5.00 6.15 1.11
CA GLU A 43 4.99 7.16 2.19
C GLU A 43 3.66 7.92 2.26
N ASN A 44 3.10 8.30 1.11
CA ASN A 44 1.79 8.95 1.05
C ASN A 44 0.71 8.04 1.63
N ARG A 45 0.74 6.76 1.27
CA ARG A 45 -0.18 5.75 1.77
C ARG A 45 -0.04 5.57 3.28
N ASP A 46 1.19 5.51 3.82
CA ASP A 46 1.42 5.38 5.25
C ASP A 46 0.80 6.54 6.04
N ARG A 47 0.95 7.77 5.54
CA ARG A 47 0.29 8.95 6.13
C ARG A 47 -1.23 8.80 6.11
N LEU A 48 -1.80 8.32 5.01
CA LEU A 48 -3.23 8.09 4.89
C LEU A 48 -3.72 6.99 5.84
N VAL A 49 -2.95 5.92 6.04
CA VAL A 49 -3.25 4.87 7.02
C VAL A 49 -3.30 5.43 8.43
N GLN A 50 -2.42 6.37 8.79
CA GLN A 50 -2.50 7.04 10.09
C GLN A 50 -3.80 7.85 10.24
N ILE A 51 -4.23 8.55 9.17
CA ILE A 51 -5.50 9.28 9.16
C ILE A 51 -6.70 8.33 9.30
N ILE A 52 -6.68 7.20 8.59
CA ILE A 52 -7.71 6.16 8.68
C ILE A 52 -7.81 5.63 10.12
N ARG A 53 -6.67 5.33 10.76
CA ARG A 53 -6.63 4.88 12.16
C ARG A 53 -7.26 5.90 13.11
N GLN A 54 -6.93 7.18 12.95
CA GLN A 54 -7.54 8.23 13.78
C GLN A 54 -9.05 8.34 13.55
N ALA A 55 -9.50 8.23 12.29
CA ALA A 55 -10.93 8.24 11.96
C ALA A 55 -11.68 7.02 12.52
N GLN A 56 -11.06 5.84 12.49
CA GLN A 56 -11.57 4.62 13.11
C GLN A 56 -11.78 4.81 14.61
N SER A 57 -10.76 5.30 15.33
CA SER A 57 -10.86 5.53 16.78
C SER A 57 -11.95 6.55 17.14
N GLN A 58 -12.15 7.58 16.32
CA GLN A 58 -13.25 8.54 16.52
C GLN A 58 -14.63 7.89 16.36
N ILE A 59 -14.77 6.95 15.43
CA ILE A 59 -16.03 6.20 15.24
C ILE A 59 -16.26 5.28 16.44
N GLU A 60 -15.24 4.54 16.87
CA GLU A 60 -15.30 3.62 18.02
C GLU A 60 -15.68 4.37 19.31
N GLU A 61 -15.00 5.49 19.62
CA GLU A 61 -15.32 6.34 20.75
C GLU A 61 -16.76 6.88 20.66
N ALA A 62 -17.20 7.28 19.47
CA ALA A 62 -18.56 7.77 19.28
C ALA A 62 -19.62 6.66 19.45
N ILE A 63 -19.29 5.40 19.14
CA ILE A 63 -20.14 4.23 19.37
C ILE A 63 -20.21 3.90 20.86
N GLU A 64 -19.06 3.87 21.56
CA GLU A 64 -19.00 3.58 23.00
C GLU A 64 -19.80 4.57 23.85
N ASN A 65 -19.83 5.84 23.43
CA ASN A 65 -20.57 6.90 24.11
C ASN A 65 -22.07 6.95 23.75
N LEU A 66 -22.59 5.99 22.97
CA LEU A 66 -24.02 5.96 22.64
C LEU A 66 -24.85 5.50 23.83
N THR A 67 -25.92 6.25 24.11
CA THR A 67 -26.95 5.83 25.05
C THR A 67 -27.84 4.74 24.43
N PRO A 68 -28.36 3.76 25.22
CA PRO A 68 -29.11 2.62 24.69
C PRO A 68 -30.33 2.99 23.84
N ASP A 69 -30.99 4.12 24.13
CA ASP A 69 -32.13 4.66 23.39
C ASP A 69 -31.79 5.08 21.96
N LYS A 70 -30.51 5.31 21.65
CA LYS A 70 -30.02 5.67 20.31
C LYS A 70 -29.68 4.45 19.46
N ILE A 71 -29.56 3.27 20.06
CA ILE A 71 -29.18 2.03 19.39
C ILE A 71 -30.44 1.44 18.74
N THR A 72 -30.66 1.83 17.49
CA THR A 72 -31.75 1.27 16.67
C THR A 72 -31.25 0.08 15.85
N ARG A 73 -32.16 -0.80 15.43
CA ARG A 73 -31.83 -1.90 14.50
C ARG A 73 -31.17 -1.39 13.22
N GLY A 74 -31.64 -0.26 12.69
CA GLY A 74 -31.06 0.39 11.51
C GLY A 74 -29.62 0.83 11.74
N PHE A 75 -29.33 1.42 12.90
CA PHE A 75 -27.97 1.80 13.28
C PHE A 75 -27.03 0.58 13.37
N VAL A 76 -27.47 -0.50 14.01
CA VAL A 76 -26.69 -1.75 14.10
C VAL A 76 -26.38 -2.31 12.70
N GLN A 77 -27.33 -2.25 11.77
CA GLN A 77 -27.10 -2.70 10.39
C GLN A 77 -26.04 -1.85 9.68
N VAL A 78 -26.05 -0.54 9.88
CA VAL A 78 -25.04 0.37 9.31
C VAL A 78 -23.65 0.03 9.83
N VAL A 79 -23.49 -0.13 11.14
CA VAL A 79 -22.20 -0.47 11.76
C VAL A 79 -21.69 -1.82 11.25
N LYS A 80 -22.57 -2.84 11.15
CA LYS A 80 -22.20 -4.14 10.60
C LYS A 80 -21.75 -4.06 9.14
N SER A 81 -22.45 -3.29 8.32
CA SER A 81 -22.05 -3.09 6.91
C SER A 81 -20.69 -2.41 6.82
N TRP A 82 -20.48 -1.34 7.60
CA TRP A 82 -19.23 -0.62 7.63
C TRP A 82 -18.04 -1.49 8.09
N GLN A 83 -18.25 -2.35 9.10
CA GLN A 83 -17.23 -3.31 9.52
C GLN A 83 -16.88 -4.28 8.39
N ALA A 84 -17.89 -4.88 7.74
CA ALA A 84 -17.68 -5.80 6.63
C ALA A 84 -16.95 -5.13 5.46
N ASP A 85 -17.29 -3.88 5.14
CA ASP A 85 -16.60 -3.10 4.10
C ASP A 85 -15.13 -2.86 4.49
N THR A 86 -14.87 -2.51 5.76
CA THR A 86 -13.50 -2.27 6.26
C THR A 86 -12.66 -3.54 6.22
N ASP A 87 -13.22 -4.68 6.61
CA ASP A 87 -12.53 -5.99 6.57
C ASP A 87 -12.21 -6.39 5.12
N PHE A 88 -13.17 -6.23 4.21
CA PHE A 88 -12.96 -6.46 2.78
C PHE A 88 -11.84 -5.58 2.21
N TRP A 89 -11.80 -4.30 2.60
CA TRP A 89 -10.74 -3.39 2.17
C TRP A 89 -9.37 -3.80 2.70
N ALA A 90 -9.28 -4.19 3.97
CA ALA A 90 -8.04 -4.64 4.57
C ALA A 90 -7.49 -5.88 3.84
N GLU A 91 -8.35 -6.84 3.50
CA GLU A 91 -7.97 -8.03 2.75
C GLU A 91 -7.47 -7.67 1.34
N LYS A 92 -8.21 -6.85 0.60
CA LYS A 92 -7.83 -6.44 -0.77
C LYS A 92 -6.52 -5.67 -0.80
N VAL A 93 -6.30 -4.78 0.18
CA VAL A 93 -5.05 -4.04 0.30
C VAL A 93 -3.89 -4.98 0.59
N ASN A 94 -4.06 -5.96 1.47
CA ASN A 94 -3.03 -6.95 1.78
C ASN A 94 -2.68 -7.83 0.56
N GLU A 95 -3.68 -8.26 -0.22
CA GLU A 95 -3.45 -9.00 -1.48
C GLU A 95 -2.60 -8.19 -2.48
N MET A 96 -2.86 -6.88 -2.60
CA MET A 96 -2.08 -6.00 -3.47
C MET A 96 -0.66 -5.79 -2.94
N ASP A 97 -0.50 -5.64 -1.63
CA ASP A 97 0.82 -5.48 -0.99
C ASP A 97 1.72 -6.70 -1.22
N MET A 98 1.15 -7.90 -1.13
CA MET A 98 1.89 -9.12 -1.46
C MET A 98 2.40 -9.11 -2.92
N GLN A 99 1.63 -8.58 -3.86
CA GLN A 99 2.06 -8.44 -5.25
C GLN A 99 3.13 -7.36 -5.42
N VAL A 100 3.00 -6.22 -4.74
CA VAL A 100 4.03 -5.17 -4.73
C VAL A 100 5.35 -5.73 -4.23
N VAL A 101 5.35 -6.46 -3.11
CA VAL A 101 6.56 -7.09 -2.56
C VAL A 101 7.17 -8.08 -3.55
N ALA A 102 6.35 -8.90 -4.21
CA ALA A 102 6.83 -9.83 -5.23
C ALA A 102 7.51 -9.12 -6.41
N ASN A 103 6.93 -8.02 -6.90
CA ASN A 103 7.50 -7.21 -7.97
C ASN A 103 8.84 -6.58 -7.55
N LEU A 104 8.91 -6.04 -6.33
CA LEU A 104 10.14 -5.44 -5.80
C LEU A 104 11.27 -6.48 -5.63
N GLU A 105 10.96 -7.70 -5.20
CA GLU A 105 11.94 -8.79 -5.12
C GLU A 105 12.42 -9.26 -6.51
N ILE A 106 11.56 -9.21 -7.53
CA ILE A 106 11.97 -9.44 -8.93
C ILE A 106 12.95 -8.34 -9.38
N ALA A 107 12.60 -7.07 -9.18
CA ALA A 107 13.43 -5.93 -9.55
C ALA A 107 14.81 -5.97 -8.85
N LYS A 108 14.84 -6.31 -7.56
CA LYS A 108 16.07 -6.49 -6.78
C LYS A 108 16.98 -7.58 -7.35
N ARG A 109 16.42 -8.75 -7.72
CA ARG A 109 17.19 -9.85 -8.33
C ARG A 109 17.74 -9.46 -9.69
N LYS A 110 16.93 -8.80 -10.53
CA LYS A 110 17.35 -8.30 -11.85
C LYS A 110 18.53 -7.33 -11.72
N THR A 111 18.39 -6.32 -10.87
CA THR A 111 19.46 -5.34 -10.58
C THR A 111 20.74 -6.02 -10.08
N SER A 112 20.62 -6.99 -9.18
CA SER A 112 21.79 -7.75 -8.66
C SER A 112 22.51 -8.53 -9.76
N ASN A 113 21.76 -9.16 -10.67
CA ASN A 113 22.33 -9.88 -11.81
C ASN A 113 23.03 -8.95 -12.80
N GLU A 114 22.43 -7.78 -13.09
CA GLU A 114 23.03 -6.76 -13.95
C GLU A 114 24.35 -6.23 -13.37
N ILE A 115 24.37 -5.94 -12.06
CA ILE A 115 25.60 -5.55 -11.35
C ILE A 115 26.68 -6.64 -11.49
N ALA A 116 26.33 -7.90 -11.22
CA ALA A 116 27.27 -9.02 -11.35
C ALA A 116 27.81 -9.17 -12.78
N GLN A 117 26.95 -8.99 -13.79
CA GLN A 117 27.34 -9.02 -15.20
C GLN A 117 28.28 -7.88 -15.56
N VAL A 118 28.02 -6.65 -15.08
CA VAL A 118 28.91 -5.49 -15.29
C VAL A 118 30.29 -5.75 -14.67
N PHE A 119 30.35 -6.28 -13.44
CA PHE A 119 31.62 -6.63 -12.80
C PHE A 119 32.37 -7.75 -13.53
N SER A 120 31.68 -8.80 -13.99
CA SER A 120 32.25 -9.88 -14.79
C SER A 120 32.76 -9.39 -16.15
N ASN A 121 32.05 -8.48 -16.80
CA ASN A 121 32.48 -7.88 -18.05
C ASN A 121 33.70 -6.96 -17.84
N LYS A 122 33.72 -6.19 -16.75
CA LYS A 122 34.87 -5.33 -16.40
C LYS A 122 36.13 -6.15 -16.10
N SER A 123 36.02 -7.30 -15.45
CA SER A 123 37.17 -8.19 -15.23
C SER A 123 37.67 -8.82 -16.53
N LYS A 124 36.76 -9.23 -17.43
CA LYS A 124 37.10 -9.72 -18.77
C LYS A 124 37.80 -8.67 -19.64
N ILE A 125 37.36 -7.40 -19.60
CA ILE A 125 37.98 -6.29 -20.33
C ILE A 125 39.37 -5.96 -19.77
N LYS A 126 39.56 -6.00 -18.44
CA LYS A 126 40.89 -5.85 -17.82
C LYS A 126 41.85 -6.99 -18.16
N GLY A 127 41.32 -8.19 -18.46
CA GLY A 127 42.10 -9.35 -18.93
C GLY A 127 42.43 -9.32 -20.43
N TYR A 128 41.82 -8.42 -21.22
CA TYR A 128 42.21 -8.19 -22.61
C TYR A 128 43.52 -7.40 -22.66
N ASN A 129 44.63 -8.14 -22.58
CA ASN A 129 45.96 -7.59 -22.76
C ASN A 129 46.16 -7.32 -24.27
N LEU A 130 45.95 -6.07 -24.71
CA LEU A 130 46.16 -5.63 -26.10
C LEU A 130 47.62 -5.81 -26.60
N ASN A 131 48.53 -6.27 -25.74
CA ASN A 131 49.92 -6.58 -26.09
C ASN A 131 50.07 -7.85 -26.94
N ASP A 132 49.08 -8.74 -26.99
CA ASP A 132 49.15 -9.96 -27.81
C ASP A 132 48.69 -9.77 -29.28
N LEU A 133 48.18 -8.58 -29.64
CA LEU A 133 47.78 -8.25 -31.02
C LEU A 133 48.92 -7.70 -31.89
N LYS A 134 50.16 -7.71 -31.40
CA LYS A 134 51.37 -7.39 -32.19
C LYS A 134 52.12 -8.66 -32.57
N LYS A 135 51.60 -9.43 -33.52
CA LYS A 135 52.42 -10.32 -34.38
C LYS A 135 51.82 -10.40 -35.77
#